data_AF-A0A6I8VE90-F1
#
_entry.id   AF-A0A6I8VE90-F1
#
_cell.length_a   1.000
_cell.length_b   1.000
_cell.length_c   1.000
_cell.angle_alpha   90.00
_cell.angle_beta   90.00
_cell.angle_gamma   90.00
#
_symmetry.space_group_name_H-M   'P 1'
#
loop_
_entity.id
_entity.type
_entity.pdbx_description
1 polymer ?
#
loop_
_entity_poly.entity_id
_entity_poly.type
_entity_poly.pdbx_seq_one_letter_code
_entity_poly.pdbx_strand_id
1 'polypeptide(L)' 'MFQPSRQQILRLYKHLIRYGNHLKLTDKNYFLGRVRHEFRDSRQLTSPSEIEFNFRRGETLLKNGRIL' A
#
# COMPACT_ATOMS: atom_id res chain seq x y z
N MET A 1 -2.39 19.52 5.15
CA MET A 1 -1.63 18.46 4.45
C MET A 1 -1.51 17.30 5.42
N PHE A 2 -1.94 16.10 5.03
CA PHE A 2 -1.87 14.93 5.91
C PHE A 2 -0.63 14.13 5.55
N GLN A 3 0.31 14.04 6.48
CA GLN A 3 1.50 13.21 6.32
C GLN A 3 1.37 11.97 7.21
N PRO A 4 1.25 10.76 6.64
CA PRO A 4 1.13 9.55 7.42
C PRO A 4 2.42 9.29 8.20
N SER A 5 2.29 8.85 9.43
CA SER A 5 3.44 8.44 10.25
C SER A 5 4.06 7.16 9.68
N ARG A 6 5.35 6.93 9.99
CA ARG A 6 6.03 5.69 9.61
C ARG A 6 5.27 4.44 10.06
N GLN A 7 4.62 4.49 11.22
CA GLN A 7 3.80 3.37 11.72
C GLN A 7 2.57 3.13 10.85
N GLN A 8 1.89 4.19 10.42
CA GLN A 8 0.73 4.09 9.52
C GLN A 8 1.14 3.49 8.17
N ILE A 9 2.26 3.93 7.60
CA ILE A 9 2.80 3.40 6.34
C ILE A 9 3.11 1.90 6.47
N LEU A 10 3.79 1.49 7.55
CA LEU A 10 4.12 0.08 7.78
C LEU A 10 2.88 -0.77 8.02
N ARG A 11 1.85 -0.22 8.68
CA ARG A 11 0.56 -0.90 8.87
C ARG A 11 -0.14 -1.11 7.54
N LEU A 12 -0.19 -0.08 6.68
CA LEU A 12 -0.74 -0.17 5.34
C LEU A 12 -0.03 -1.25 4.52
N TYR A 13 1.30 -1.28 4.53
CA TYR A 13 2.08 -2.33 3.87
C TYR A 13 1.67 -3.72 4.36
N LYS A 14 1.61 -3.95 5.68
CA LYS A 14 1.19 -5.25 6.24
C LYS A 14 -0.24 -5.64 5.81
N HIS A 15 -1.16 -4.69 5.79
CA HIS A 15 -2.53 -4.94 5.35
C HIS A 15 -2.60 -5.32 3.87
N LEU A 16 -1.84 -4.64 2.99
CA LEU A 16 -1.77 -4.97 1.56
C LEU A 16 -1.17 -6.36 1.32
N ILE A 17 -0.12 -6.75 2.06
CA ILE A 17 0.44 -8.10 1.98
C ILE A 17 -0.59 -9.15 2.41
N ARG A 18 -1.32 -8.91 3.51
CA ARG A 18 -2.39 -9.81 3.95
C ARG A 18 -3.49 -9.91 2.89
N TYR A 19 -3.96 -8.79 2.35
CA TYR A 19 -4.93 -8.78 1.25
C TYR A 19 -4.47 -9.62 0.06
N GLY A 20 -3.22 -9.40 -0.39
CA GLY A 20 -2.62 -10.13 -1.50
C GLY A 20 -2.63 -11.64 -1.30
N ASN A 21 -2.39 -12.11 -0.07
CA ASN A 21 -2.43 -13.53 0.26
C ASN A 21 -3.83 -14.15 0.15
N HIS A 22 -4.89 -13.35 0.33
CA HIS A 22 -6.29 -13.77 0.23
C HIS A 22 -6.87 -13.67 -1.20
N LEU A 23 -6.13 -13.10 -2.17
CA LEU A 23 -6.58 -13.03 -3.56
C LEU A 23 -6.77 -14.44 -4.15
N LYS A 24 -7.91 -14.69 -4.78
CA LYS A 24 -8.22 -15.99 -5.41
C LYS A 24 -8.05 -15.99 -6.93
N LEU A 25 -8.33 -14.84 -7.56
CA LEU A 25 -8.41 -14.71 -9.03
C LEU A 25 -7.22 -13.95 -9.63
N THR A 26 -6.22 -13.61 -8.81
CA THR A 26 -5.06 -12.82 -9.22
C THR A 26 -3.80 -13.57 -8.85
N ASP A 27 -2.77 -13.45 -9.69
CA ASP A 27 -1.44 -13.96 -9.34
C ASP A 27 -0.92 -13.23 -8.10
N LYS A 28 -0.83 -13.99 -7.00
CA LYS A 28 -0.38 -13.49 -5.69
C LYS A 28 1.06 -13.00 -5.75
N ASN A 29 1.94 -13.72 -6.46
CA ASN A 29 3.36 -13.38 -6.53
C ASN A 29 3.53 -12.07 -7.29
N TYR A 30 2.79 -11.90 -8.38
CA TYR A 30 2.77 -10.65 -9.12
C TYR A 30 2.26 -9.48 -8.26
N PHE A 31 1.12 -9.65 -7.59
CA PHE A 31 0.56 -8.61 -6.73
C PHE A 31 1.52 -8.22 -5.61
N LEU A 32 2.05 -9.20 -4.86
CA LEU A 32 2.99 -8.97 -3.76
C LEU A 32 4.30 -8.34 -4.27
N GLY A 33 4.80 -8.78 -5.43
CA GLY A 33 5.97 -8.20 -6.08
C GLY A 33 5.76 -6.73 -6.42
N ARG A 34 4.61 -6.40 -7.01
CA ARG A 34 4.23 -5.02 -7.34
C ARG A 34 4.10 -4.14 -6.10
N VAL A 35 3.45 -4.63 -5.03
CA VAL A 35 3.36 -3.89 -3.75
C VAL A 35 4.75 -3.63 -3.17
N ARG A 36 5.65 -4.62 -3.16
CA ARG A 36 7.02 -4.44 -2.65
C ARG A 36 7.82 -3.43 -3.46
N HIS A 37 7.69 -3.48 -4.78
CA HIS A 37 8.39 -2.57 -5.69
C HIS A 37 7.92 -1.12 -5.48
N GLU A 38 6.60 -0.87 -5.49
CA GLU A 38 6.02 0.45 -5.25
C GLU A 38 6.48 1.05 -3.92
N PHE A 39 6.46 0.27 -2.83
CA PHE A 39 6.92 0.75 -1.53
C PHE A 39 8.43 1.00 -1.50
N ARG A 40 9.24 0.21 -2.23
CA ARG A 40 10.70 0.39 -2.33
C ARG A 40 11.05 1.65 -3.09
N ASP A 41 10.41 1.87 -4.23
CA ASP A 41 10.64 3.03 -5.09
C ASP A 41 10.16 4.30 -4.40
N SER A 42 9.02 4.22 -3.71
CA SER A 42 8.45 5.32 -2.92
C SER A 42 9.29 5.72 -1.70
N ARG A 43 10.34 4.97 -1.32
CA ARG A 43 11.19 5.30 -0.15
C ARG A 43 11.94 6.62 -0.30
N GLN A 44 12.19 7.04 -1.54
CA GLN A 44 12.92 8.27 -1.85
C GLN A 44 11.99 9.47 -2.04
N LEU A 45 10.67 9.28 -1.98
CA LEU A 45 9.72 10.37 -2.08
C LEU A 45 9.88 11.30 -0.88
N THR A 46 10.16 12.57 -1.17
CA THR A 46 10.30 13.64 -0.17
C THR A 46 9.11 14.58 -0.18
N SER A 47 8.31 14.57 -1.26
CA SER A 47 7.14 15.43 -1.42
C SER A 47 5.99 14.96 -0.52
N PRO A 48 5.51 15.79 0.43
CA PRO A 48 4.41 15.43 1.32
C PRO A 48 3.11 15.10 0.57
N SER A 49 2.85 15.76 -0.55
CA SER A 49 1.65 15.53 -1.37
C SER A 49 1.70 14.18 -2.08
N GLU A 50 2.87 13.75 -2.55
CA GLU A 50 3.04 12.43 -3.18
C GLU A 50 2.94 11.31 -2.15
N ILE A 51 3.50 11.52 -0.96
CA ILE A 51 3.37 10.56 0.15
C ILE A 51 1.89 10.42 0.53
N GLU A 52 1.17 11.53 0.67
CA GLU A 52 -0.25 11.53 0.99
C GLU A 52 -1.08 10.81 -0.09
N PHE A 53 -0.81 11.12 -1.37
CA PHE A 53 -1.50 10.50 -2.50
C PHE A 53 -1.30 8.98 -2.54
N ASN A 54 -0.05 8.52 -2.44
CA ASN A 54 0.27 7.09 -2.48
C ASN A 54 -0.30 6.34 -1.26
N PHE A 55 -0.27 6.96 -0.08
CA PHE A 55 -0.86 6.39 1.12
C PHE A 55 -2.38 6.22 0.96
N ARG A 56 -3.09 7.28 0.55
CA ARG A 56 -4.55 7.23 0.32
C ARG A 56 -4.91 6.22 -0.77
N ARG A 57 -4.12 6.13 -1.84
CA ARG A 57 -4.31 5.14 -2.91
C ARG A 57 -4.28 3.72 -2.37
N GLY A 58 -3.32 3.40 -1.51
CA GLY A 58 -3.23 2.09 -0.86
C GLY A 58 -4.42 1.81 0.07
N GLU A 59 -4.86 2.81 0.85
CA GLU A 59 -6.04 2.67 1.71
C GLU A 59 -7.32 2.44 0.92
N THR A 60 -7.53 3.17 -0.19
CA THR A 60 -8.68 2.99 -1.07
C THR A 60 -8.72 1.58 -1.66
N LEU A 61 -7.56 1.01 -2.02
CA LEU A 61 -7.50 -0.37 -2.52
C LEU A 61 -7.98 -1.37 -1.47
N LEU A 62 -7.62 -1.19 -0.19
CA LEU A 62 -8.09 -2.04 0.91
C LEU A 62 -9.58 -1.85 1.22
N LYS A 63 -10.08 -0.61 1.17
CA LYS A 63 -11.51 -0.31 1.33
C LYS A 63 -12.34 -0.97 0.24
N ASN A 64 -11.92 -0.85 -1.02
CA ASN A 64 -12.61 -1.48 -2.15
C ASN A 64 -12.53 -3.01 -2.10
N GLY A 65 -11.42 -3.55 -1.57
CA GLY A 65 -11.27 -4.97 -1.27
C GLY A 65 -12.06 -5.47 -0.06
N ARG A 66 -12.84 -4.61 0.63
CA ARG A 66 -13.60 -4.89 1.85
C ARG A 66 -12.75 -5.44 3.02
N ILE A 67 -11.53 -4.90 3.21
CA ILE A 67 -10.62 -5.29 4.32
C ILE A 67 -10.59 -4.26 5.46
N LEU A 68 -11.17 -3.09 5.26
CA LEU A 68 -11.29 -2.02 6.24
C LEU A 68 -12.74 -1.62 6.44
#